data_AF-A0A7J4XZK0-F1
#
_entry.id   AF-A0A7J4XZK0-F1
#
_cell.length_a   1.000
_cell.length_b   1.000
_cell.length_c   1.000
_cell.angle_alpha   90.00
_cell.angle_beta   90.00
_cell.angle_gamma   90.00
#
_symmetry.space_group_name_H-M   'P 1'
#
loop_
_entity.id
_entity.type
_entity.pdbx_description
1 polymer ?
#
loop_
_entity_poly.entity_id
_entity_poly.type
_entity_poly.pdbx_seq_one_letter_code
_entity_poly.pdbx_strand_id
1 'polypeptide(L)'
;MKKLFYFLCAIASLFTIHSCTNDISEDFISQKKVKLTQDEVFSISYDETKDLEEKTLFNMVSAFANLQNGTTTRSNATSFKIVKESFINKEGEFKEQEQATRAINNDDITSKICEIEFSNGSSIGRAIVSANANFPAIIAFIPKCSSEKMMEQTGASKLLHASKASYLYNTIKMKEAVDSLRLPTLEKISKELEIPINEVSYEAVKNYITITDAEPTTRSTAVQIGDIEMQIYHDKSIFPLVKTNWGQEDPYNGWFSNIDRDGLRDWVRTQDGGKNFTSVPAGCVNIAMAQMMTYTHCNKRPPVAFLIPTGKYEVQTGMTFIPNWDQMTKTPKLDDPGAGGIIDAQRLILDLYIENKTTSKKDWDNAVISSEVSEQNMLKTMNKYFKYQAKAAFNGDMAWAALRDKHLVLMLTSDHAFIISGILVTEKAISTRELVKRNDVYWHANLGWADECTGFYQLDSNANTYFQANAVQEWAHKMDYLNNIYAK
;
A
#
# COMPACT_ATOMS: atom_id res chain seq x y z
N MET A 1 13.88 -24.08 -92.94
CA MET A 1 13.30 -24.53 -91.67
C MET A 1 14.24 -24.26 -90.48
N LYS A 2 14.37 -22.99 -90.05
CA LYS A 2 14.90 -22.55 -88.73
C LYS A 2 14.30 -21.17 -88.36
N LYS A 3 13.03 -20.95 -88.73
CA LYS A 3 12.23 -19.75 -88.39
C LYS A 3 10.81 -20.14 -87.90
N LEU A 4 10.63 -21.38 -87.44
CA LEU A 4 9.33 -21.94 -87.05
C LEU A 4 9.28 -22.50 -85.61
N PHE A 5 10.20 -22.08 -84.73
CA PHE A 5 10.24 -22.56 -83.34
C PHE A 5 10.20 -21.45 -82.27
N TYR A 6 10.29 -20.18 -82.67
CA TYR A 6 10.19 -19.03 -81.75
C TYR A 6 8.86 -18.28 -81.84
N PHE A 7 7.90 -18.76 -82.65
CA PHE A 7 6.59 -18.13 -82.83
C PHE A 7 5.44 -18.87 -82.12
N LEU A 8 5.74 -19.97 -81.40
CA LEU A 8 4.73 -20.84 -80.78
C LEU A 8 4.72 -20.84 -79.24
N CYS A 9 5.60 -20.07 -78.59
CA CYS A 9 5.49 -19.79 -77.14
C CYS A 9 4.92 -18.38 -76.84
N ALA A 10 4.52 -17.63 -77.87
CA ALA A 10 3.95 -16.28 -77.74
C ALA A 10 2.40 -16.26 -77.75
N ILE A 11 1.72 -17.41 -77.66
CA ILE A 11 0.24 -17.51 -77.70
C ILE A 11 -0.30 -18.38 -76.56
N ALA A 12 0.36 -18.35 -75.40
CA ALA A 12 -0.16 -18.95 -74.15
C ALA A 12 -0.12 -17.98 -72.96
N SER A 13 0.00 -16.67 -73.22
CA SER A 13 0.05 -15.62 -72.20
C SER A 13 -0.93 -14.46 -72.42
N LEU A 14 -1.92 -14.64 -73.29
CA LEU A 14 -3.07 -13.73 -73.41
C LEU A 14 -4.36 -14.54 -73.28
N PHE A 15 -5.29 -14.03 -72.48
CA PHE A 15 -6.60 -14.58 -72.09
C PHE A 15 -6.67 -15.32 -70.75
N THR A 16 -6.51 -14.57 -69.65
CA THR A 16 -7.52 -14.60 -68.57
C THR A 16 -7.97 -13.16 -68.29
N ILE A 17 -9.29 -12.99 -68.18
CA ILE A 17 -10.02 -11.73 -68.22
C ILE A 17 -10.41 -11.36 -66.78
N HIS A 18 -10.17 -10.10 -66.39
CA HIS A 18 -10.85 -9.29 -65.37
C HIS A 18 -11.12 -9.88 -63.97
N SER A 19 -10.52 -9.23 -62.95
CA SER A 19 -11.32 -8.61 -61.91
C SER A 19 -10.66 -7.31 -61.47
N CYS A 20 -11.40 -6.21 -61.51
CA CYS A 20 -11.02 -4.99 -60.80
C CYS A 20 -11.01 -5.32 -59.30
N THR A 21 -9.86 -5.14 -58.66
CA THR A 21 -9.82 -4.88 -57.23
C THR A 21 -9.12 -3.55 -57.06
N ASN A 22 -9.79 -2.62 -56.40
CA ASN A 22 -9.20 -1.38 -55.94
C ASN A 22 -8.10 -1.73 -54.94
N ASP A 23 -6.85 -1.81 -55.39
CA ASP A 23 -5.69 -1.75 -54.50
C ASP A 23 -5.48 -0.29 -54.10
N ILE A 24 -6.39 0.20 -53.25
CA ILE A 24 -6.19 1.44 -52.50
C ILE A 24 -5.36 1.05 -51.26
N SER A 25 -4.06 1.30 -51.36
CA SER A 25 -3.24 1.84 -50.25
C SER A 25 -2.80 0.97 -49.06
N GLU A 26 -2.68 -0.37 -49.15
CA GLU A 26 -2.03 -1.11 -48.05
C GLU A 26 -0.56 -0.69 -47.82
N ASP A 27 0.13 -0.20 -48.85
CA ASP A 27 1.56 0.18 -48.74
C ASP A 27 1.82 1.56 -48.09
N PHE A 28 0.83 2.47 -48.05
CA PHE A 28 1.05 3.86 -47.56
C PHE A 28 0.90 4.01 -46.04
N ILE A 29 0.19 3.09 -45.38
CA ILE A 29 0.01 3.08 -43.91
C ILE A 29 1.26 2.52 -43.21
N SER A 30 2.11 1.77 -43.92
CA SER A 30 3.21 1.00 -43.29
C SER A 30 4.32 1.83 -42.61
N GLN A 31 4.34 3.16 -42.75
CA GLN A 31 5.32 4.03 -42.08
C GLN A 31 4.76 5.13 -41.17
N LYS A 32 3.46 5.43 -41.20
CA LYS A 32 2.90 6.49 -40.36
C LYS A 32 2.68 5.97 -38.93
N LYS A 33 3.42 6.54 -37.97
CA LYS A 33 3.19 6.34 -36.54
C LYS A 33 2.60 7.58 -35.90
N VAL A 34 1.58 7.39 -35.08
CA VAL A 34 0.95 8.44 -34.26
C VAL A 34 1.66 8.54 -32.93
N LYS A 35 2.04 9.76 -32.55
CA LYS A 35 2.69 10.04 -31.26
C LYS A 35 1.64 10.35 -30.21
N LEU A 36 1.51 9.49 -29.21
CA LEU A 36 0.55 9.65 -28.12
C LEU A 36 1.27 9.62 -26.76
N THR A 37 0.64 10.19 -25.75
CA THR A 37 0.97 10.01 -24.33
C THR A 37 0.31 8.74 -23.79
N GLN A 38 0.76 8.24 -22.63
CA GLN A 38 0.10 7.10 -21.98
C GLN A 38 -1.37 7.37 -21.66
N ASP A 39 -1.71 8.60 -21.24
CA ASP A 39 -3.09 9.00 -20.93
C ASP A 39 -3.96 9.08 -22.18
N GLU A 40 -3.44 9.60 -23.30
CA GLU A 40 -4.14 9.57 -24.59
C GLU A 40 -4.44 8.12 -25.00
N VAL A 41 -3.46 7.22 -24.91
CA VAL A 41 -3.67 5.79 -25.23
C VAL A 41 -4.64 5.12 -24.28
N PHE A 42 -4.59 5.47 -23.00
CA PHE A 42 -5.56 4.97 -22.03
C PHE A 42 -6.97 5.40 -22.37
N SER A 43 -7.17 6.65 -22.82
CA SER A 43 -8.50 7.19 -23.13
C SER A 43 -9.24 6.43 -24.23
N ILE A 44 -8.53 5.91 -25.23
CA ILE A 44 -9.11 5.15 -26.36
C ILE A 44 -9.18 3.64 -26.11
N SER A 45 -8.35 3.14 -25.20
CA SER A 45 -8.36 1.72 -24.83
C SER A 45 -9.34 1.42 -23.70
N TYR A 46 -9.78 2.45 -22.97
CA TYR A 46 -10.83 2.36 -21.96
C TYR A 46 -12.11 1.75 -22.54
N ASP A 47 -12.59 0.68 -21.90
CA ASP A 47 -13.79 -0.07 -22.30
C ASP A 47 -14.75 -0.17 -21.11
N GLU A 48 -16.05 -0.10 -21.35
CA GLU A 48 -17.06 -0.16 -20.28
C GLU A 48 -17.35 -1.62 -19.90
N THR A 49 -16.72 -2.01 -18.78
CA THR A 49 -17.08 -3.11 -17.86
C THR A 49 -16.86 -4.56 -18.31
N LYS A 50 -15.85 -5.18 -17.68
CA LYS A 50 -15.99 -6.49 -17.01
C LYS A 50 -15.27 -6.40 -15.66
N ASP A 51 -15.84 -6.98 -14.62
CA ASP A 51 -15.09 -7.26 -13.40
C ASP A 51 -14.07 -8.37 -13.69
N LEU A 52 -12.92 -8.31 -13.04
CA LEU A 52 -11.94 -9.38 -13.07
C LEU A 52 -12.50 -10.64 -12.44
N GLU A 53 -12.17 -11.78 -13.04
CA GLU A 53 -12.48 -13.08 -12.46
C GLU A 53 -11.78 -13.29 -11.11
N GLU A 54 -12.42 -14.01 -10.19
CA GLU A 54 -11.90 -14.33 -8.86
C GLU A 54 -10.50 -14.96 -8.91
N LYS A 55 -10.26 -15.84 -9.89
CA LYS A 55 -8.94 -16.45 -10.12
C LYS A 55 -7.85 -15.40 -10.39
N THR A 56 -8.18 -14.36 -11.15
CA THR A 56 -7.25 -13.26 -11.42
C THR A 56 -6.97 -12.48 -10.14
N LEU A 57 -7.98 -12.22 -9.30
CA LEU A 57 -7.80 -11.56 -8.01
C LEU A 57 -6.87 -12.36 -7.09
N PHE A 58 -7.07 -13.69 -6.99
CA PHE A 58 -6.19 -14.55 -6.18
C PHE A 58 -4.76 -14.57 -6.72
N ASN A 59 -4.59 -14.61 -8.04
CA ASN A 59 -3.27 -14.53 -8.66
C ASN A 59 -2.60 -13.18 -8.38
N MET A 60 -3.35 -12.06 -8.35
CA MET A 60 -2.80 -10.76 -7.97
C MET A 60 -2.28 -10.76 -6.53
N VAL A 61 -3.07 -11.27 -5.59
CA VAL A 61 -2.64 -11.37 -4.17
C VAL A 61 -1.41 -12.27 -4.05
N SER A 62 -1.39 -13.42 -4.73
CA SER A 62 -0.26 -14.34 -4.74
C SER A 62 1.00 -13.71 -5.35
N ALA A 63 0.86 -13.02 -6.49
CA ALA A 63 1.96 -12.33 -7.15
C ALA A 63 2.55 -11.23 -6.26
N PHE A 64 1.71 -10.42 -5.63
CA PHE A 64 2.15 -9.35 -4.72
C PHE A 64 2.87 -9.91 -3.49
N ALA A 65 2.35 -10.99 -2.89
CA ALA A 65 3.03 -11.70 -1.80
C ALA A 65 4.41 -12.21 -2.25
N ASN A 66 4.49 -12.78 -3.46
CA ASN A 66 5.75 -13.31 -3.99
C ASN A 66 6.77 -12.21 -4.30
N LEU A 67 6.31 -11.07 -4.80
CA LEU A 67 7.14 -9.91 -5.10
C LEU A 67 7.77 -9.33 -3.80
N GLN A 68 7.07 -9.40 -2.67
CA GLN A 68 7.61 -8.99 -1.35
C GLN A 68 8.66 -9.94 -0.76
N ASN A 69 8.82 -11.16 -1.28
CA ASN A 69 9.68 -12.21 -0.71
C ASN A 69 11.20 -11.87 -0.71
N GLY A 70 11.60 -10.69 -1.20
CA GLY A 70 12.95 -10.14 -1.05
C GLY A 70 13.27 -9.56 0.34
N THR A 71 12.29 -9.42 1.25
CA THR A 71 12.50 -8.63 2.49
C THR A 71 12.18 -9.25 3.85
N THR A 72 11.36 -10.31 3.98
CA THR A 72 11.17 -11.04 5.25
C THR A 72 10.44 -12.36 5.00
N THR A 73 10.66 -13.36 5.87
CA THR A 73 10.12 -14.75 5.94
C THR A 73 9.11 -15.20 4.88
N ARG A 74 9.47 -16.26 4.13
CA ARG A 74 8.70 -16.95 3.08
C ARG A 74 7.23 -17.16 3.43
N SER A 75 6.35 -16.27 2.99
CA SER A 75 4.90 -16.47 2.99
C SER A 75 4.43 -16.76 1.57
N ASN A 76 4.46 -18.02 1.16
CA ASN A 76 3.70 -18.41 -0.03
C ASN A 76 2.23 -18.45 0.39
N ALA A 77 1.41 -17.53 -0.12
CA ALA A 77 -0.02 -17.60 0.10
C ALA A 77 -0.57 -18.89 -0.55
N THR A 78 -1.10 -19.81 0.25
CA THR A 78 -1.42 -21.19 -0.18
C THR A 78 -2.91 -21.45 -0.35
N SER A 79 -3.77 -20.69 0.33
CA SER A 79 -5.22 -20.78 0.23
C SER A 79 -5.83 -19.40 0.16
N PHE A 80 -6.89 -19.22 -0.64
CA PHE A 80 -7.57 -17.94 -0.81
C PHE A 80 -9.08 -18.11 -0.69
N LYS A 81 -9.74 -17.11 -0.10
CA LYS A 81 -11.20 -17.05 0.01
C LYS A 81 -11.67 -15.61 0.01
N ILE A 82 -12.61 -15.26 -0.87
CA ILE A 82 -13.34 -13.99 -0.72
C ILE A 82 -14.26 -14.12 0.49
N VAL A 83 -14.09 -13.23 1.47
CA VAL A 83 -14.87 -13.23 2.72
C VAL A 83 -15.91 -12.13 2.77
N LYS A 84 -15.72 -11.08 1.97
CA LYS A 84 -16.59 -9.92 1.90
C LYS A 84 -16.45 -9.29 0.53
N GLU A 85 -17.59 -8.92 -0.03
CA GLU A 85 -17.69 -8.12 -1.24
C GLU A 85 -18.41 -6.82 -0.88
N SER A 86 -17.97 -5.74 -1.50
CA SER A 86 -18.55 -4.41 -1.35
C SER A 86 -18.35 -3.65 -2.65
N PHE A 87 -19.07 -2.55 -2.79
CA PHE A 87 -18.92 -1.63 -3.90
C PHE A 87 -18.60 -0.25 -3.35
N ILE A 88 -17.76 0.49 -4.07
CA ILE A 88 -17.41 1.86 -3.70
C ILE A 88 -17.73 2.81 -4.86
N ASN A 89 -18.38 3.92 -4.52
CA ASN A 89 -18.65 5.05 -5.42
C ASN A 89 -18.43 6.38 -4.69
N LYS A 90 -18.82 7.51 -5.30
CA LYS A 90 -18.67 8.86 -4.73
C LYS A 90 -19.41 9.05 -3.40
N GLU A 91 -20.46 8.26 -3.14
CA GLU A 91 -21.26 8.29 -1.92
C GLU A 91 -20.68 7.38 -0.79
N GLY A 92 -19.75 6.48 -1.12
CA GLY A 92 -19.04 5.62 -0.15
C GLY A 92 -19.11 4.13 -0.46
N GLU A 93 -18.77 3.29 0.53
CA GLU A 93 -18.84 1.82 0.47
C GLU A 93 -20.23 1.29 0.84
N PHE A 94 -20.76 0.37 0.03
CA PHE A 94 -22.06 -0.29 0.25
C PHE A 94 -22.01 -1.79 -0.10
N LYS A 95 -22.95 -2.57 0.44
CA LYS A 95 -22.92 -4.05 0.40
C LYS A 95 -23.71 -4.69 -0.75
N GLU A 96 -24.75 -4.04 -1.26
CA GLU A 96 -25.64 -4.63 -2.28
C GLU A 96 -25.72 -3.74 -3.52
N GLN A 97 -25.67 -4.37 -4.69
CA GLN A 97 -25.92 -3.70 -5.97
C GLN A 97 -27.33 -3.07 -6.03
N GLU A 98 -28.30 -3.60 -5.27
CA GLU A 98 -29.68 -3.10 -5.23
C GLU A 98 -29.83 -1.73 -4.54
N GLN A 99 -28.99 -1.39 -3.55
CA GLN A 99 -28.97 -0.02 -2.98
C GLN A 99 -28.42 1.02 -3.97
N ALA A 100 -27.71 0.59 -5.01
CA ALA A 100 -27.25 1.45 -6.10
C ALA A 100 -28.40 1.88 -7.04
N THR A 101 -29.55 1.20 -7.08
CA THR A 101 -30.66 1.60 -7.98
C THR A 101 -31.30 2.95 -7.66
N ARG A 102 -31.03 3.54 -6.49
CA ARG A 102 -31.42 4.92 -6.16
C ARG A 102 -30.38 5.98 -6.56
N ALA A 103 -29.20 5.56 -7.00
CA ALA A 103 -28.06 6.42 -7.34
C ALA A 103 -27.38 6.07 -8.68
N ILE A 104 -27.88 5.11 -9.47
CA ILE A 104 -27.36 4.88 -10.83
C ILE A 104 -27.94 5.96 -11.75
N ASN A 105 -27.30 7.13 -11.77
CA ASN A 105 -27.02 7.72 -13.07
C ASN A 105 -25.93 6.85 -13.72
N ASN A 106 -25.99 6.66 -15.04
CA ASN A 106 -24.96 5.93 -15.79
C ASN A 106 -23.54 6.54 -15.66
N ASP A 107 -23.39 7.68 -14.99
CA ASP A 107 -22.15 8.43 -14.83
C ASP A 107 -21.39 8.13 -13.52
N ASP A 108 -21.91 7.29 -12.62
CA ASP A 108 -21.28 7.03 -11.33
C ASP A 108 -20.30 5.84 -11.35
N ILE A 109 -19.03 6.18 -11.15
CA ILE A 109 -17.91 5.24 -11.03
C ILE A 109 -18.17 4.34 -9.83
N THR A 110 -18.52 3.09 -10.12
CA THR A 110 -18.69 2.05 -9.12
C THR A 110 -17.57 1.02 -9.30
N SER A 111 -16.82 0.73 -8.24
CA SER A 111 -15.81 -0.34 -8.26
C SER A 111 -16.18 -1.43 -7.25
N LYS A 112 -16.24 -2.68 -7.72
CA LYS A 112 -16.36 -3.84 -6.83
C LYS A 112 -15.04 -4.05 -6.08
N ILE A 113 -15.11 -4.09 -4.75
CA ILE A 113 -13.99 -4.32 -3.84
C ILE A 113 -14.20 -5.67 -3.14
N CYS A 114 -13.21 -6.55 -3.29
CA CYS A 114 -13.19 -7.87 -2.67
C CYS A 114 -12.18 -7.88 -1.51
N GLU A 115 -12.61 -8.37 -0.35
CA GLU A 115 -11.74 -8.69 0.76
C GLU A 115 -11.42 -10.19 0.71
N ILE A 116 -10.14 -10.50 0.52
CA ILE A 116 -9.61 -11.84 0.33
C ILE A 116 -8.84 -12.23 1.59
N GLU A 117 -9.29 -13.31 2.23
CA GLU A 117 -8.52 -13.98 3.27
C GLU A 117 -7.55 -14.97 2.61
N PHE A 118 -6.31 -15.00 3.08
CA PHE A 118 -5.34 -15.99 2.64
C PHE A 118 -4.51 -16.58 3.78
N SER A 119 -4.06 -17.83 3.63
CA SER A 119 -3.13 -18.46 4.57
C SER A 119 -1.71 -18.39 4.04
N ASN A 120 -0.74 -18.06 4.89
CA ASN A 120 0.68 -18.18 4.58
C ASN A 120 1.33 -19.44 5.21
N GLY A 121 0.52 -20.37 5.70
CA GLY A 121 0.95 -21.58 6.40
C GLY A 121 1.19 -21.40 7.91
N SER A 122 1.42 -20.17 8.38
CA SER A 122 1.65 -19.86 9.81
C SER A 122 0.61 -18.91 10.41
N SER A 123 -0.01 -18.08 9.59
CA SER A 123 -1.02 -17.11 9.97
C SER A 123 -2.01 -16.87 8.83
N ILE A 124 -3.13 -16.26 9.19
CA ILE A 124 -4.14 -15.77 8.24
C ILE A 124 -3.83 -14.30 7.94
N GLY A 125 -3.76 -13.97 6.66
CA GLY A 125 -3.63 -12.62 6.12
C GLY A 125 -4.90 -12.14 5.42
N ARG A 126 -4.92 -10.84 5.09
CA ARG A 126 -6.03 -10.16 4.41
C ARG A 126 -5.47 -9.33 3.25
N ALA A 127 -6.14 -9.38 2.10
CA ALA A 127 -5.90 -8.47 1.00
C ALA A 127 -7.21 -7.81 0.59
N ILE A 128 -7.17 -6.53 0.26
CA ILE A 128 -8.32 -5.77 -0.22
C ILE A 128 -8.00 -5.39 -1.65
N VAL A 129 -8.84 -5.83 -2.58
CA VAL A 129 -8.53 -5.81 -4.01
C VAL A 129 -9.72 -5.23 -4.77
N SER A 130 -9.45 -4.33 -5.71
CA SER A 130 -10.43 -3.88 -6.69
C SER A 130 -10.56 -4.90 -7.82
N ALA A 131 -11.79 -5.30 -8.10
CA ALA A 131 -12.11 -6.17 -9.23
C ALA A 131 -12.36 -5.39 -10.54
N ASN A 132 -12.18 -4.06 -10.54
CA ASN A 132 -12.38 -3.26 -11.74
C ASN A 132 -11.28 -3.56 -12.79
N ALA A 133 -11.62 -4.15 -13.94
CA ALA A 133 -10.61 -4.51 -14.95
C ALA A 133 -9.93 -3.30 -15.61
N ASN A 134 -10.55 -2.11 -15.59
CA ASN A 134 -9.89 -0.89 -16.05
C ASN A 134 -8.89 -0.32 -15.04
N PHE A 135 -9.10 -0.66 -13.76
CA PHE A 135 -8.36 -0.15 -12.61
C PHE A 135 -8.08 -1.25 -11.59
N PRO A 136 -7.41 -2.35 -11.99
CA PRO A 136 -7.16 -3.44 -11.07
C PRO A 136 -6.12 -2.97 -10.07
N ALA A 137 -6.39 -3.11 -8.78
CA ALA A 137 -5.50 -2.63 -7.74
C ALA A 137 -5.59 -3.52 -6.51
N ILE A 138 -4.43 -3.78 -5.90
CA ILE A 138 -4.39 -4.16 -4.49
C ILE A 138 -4.49 -2.85 -3.73
N ILE A 139 -5.51 -2.67 -2.90
CA ILE A 139 -5.74 -1.47 -2.09
C ILE A 139 -4.97 -1.59 -0.77
N ALA A 140 -4.95 -2.79 -0.20
CA ALA A 140 -4.12 -3.11 0.96
C ALA A 140 -3.74 -4.59 0.96
N PHE A 141 -2.56 -4.89 1.50
CA PHE A 141 -2.05 -6.23 1.68
C PHE A 141 -1.48 -6.38 3.09
N ILE A 142 -2.09 -7.28 3.86
CA ILE A 142 -1.85 -7.46 5.28
C ILE A 142 -1.46 -8.94 5.51
N PRO A 143 -0.16 -9.26 5.62
CA PRO A 143 0.33 -10.63 5.80
C PRO A 143 -0.25 -11.38 7.01
N LYS A 144 -0.63 -10.65 8.07
CA LYS A 144 -1.21 -11.21 9.29
C LYS A 144 -2.32 -10.33 9.82
N CYS A 145 -3.51 -10.89 9.95
CA CYS A 145 -4.66 -10.27 10.57
C CYS A 145 -5.58 -11.35 11.15
N SER A 146 -5.50 -11.57 12.46
CA SER A 146 -6.22 -12.66 13.11
C SER A 146 -7.74 -12.45 13.22
N SER A 147 -8.23 -11.20 13.19
CA SER A 147 -9.68 -10.91 13.21
C SER A 147 -10.00 -9.47 12.78
N GLU A 148 -11.26 -9.18 12.46
CA GLU A 148 -11.75 -7.81 12.24
C GLU A 148 -11.54 -6.93 13.48
N LYS A 149 -11.73 -7.48 14.69
CA LYS A 149 -11.46 -6.79 15.96
C LYS A 149 -10.00 -6.32 16.05
N MET A 150 -9.04 -7.11 15.56
CA MET A 150 -7.65 -6.67 15.50
C MET A 150 -7.45 -5.50 14.54
N MET A 151 -8.17 -5.44 13.41
CA MET A 151 -8.07 -4.29 12.51
C MET A 151 -8.52 -2.99 13.20
N GLU A 152 -9.53 -3.04 14.05
CA GLU A 152 -9.97 -1.90 14.86
C GLU A 152 -8.96 -1.54 15.95
N GLN A 153 -8.52 -2.53 16.74
CA GLN A 153 -7.59 -2.32 17.86
C GLN A 153 -6.22 -1.81 17.42
N THR A 154 -5.75 -2.24 16.25
CA THR A 154 -4.46 -1.81 15.70
C THR A 154 -4.52 -0.45 14.98
N GLY A 155 -5.70 0.14 14.82
CA GLY A 155 -5.91 1.33 14.01
C GLY A 155 -5.83 1.09 12.49
N ALA A 156 -5.64 -0.16 12.06
CA ALA A 156 -5.58 -0.54 10.65
C ALA A 156 -6.88 -0.24 9.89
N SER A 157 -8.03 -0.27 10.55
CA SER A 157 -9.32 0.09 9.96
C SER A 157 -9.32 1.50 9.37
N LYS A 158 -8.66 2.46 10.02
CA LYS A 158 -8.52 3.85 9.55
C LYS A 158 -7.63 3.94 8.32
N LEU A 159 -6.52 3.21 8.30
CA LEU A 159 -5.64 3.10 7.13
C LEU A 159 -6.36 2.44 5.95
N LEU A 160 -7.14 1.39 6.21
CA LEU A 160 -7.91 0.73 5.18
C LEU A 160 -8.97 1.67 4.59
N HIS A 161 -9.65 2.43 5.43
CA HIS A 161 -10.59 3.46 4.99
C HIS A 161 -9.91 4.51 4.11
N ALA A 162 -8.77 5.05 4.55
CA ALA A 162 -7.97 5.99 3.76
C ALA A 162 -7.46 5.38 2.44
N SER A 163 -7.16 4.07 2.44
CA SER A 163 -6.71 3.38 1.23
C SER A 163 -7.81 3.20 0.21
N LYS A 164 -9.01 2.81 0.66
CA LYS A 164 -10.22 2.73 -0.19
C LYS A 164 -10.57 4.10 -0.77
N ALA A 165 -10.48 5.17 0.03
CA ALA A 165 -10.69 6.53 -0.43
C ALA A 165 -9.63 6.96 -1.47
N SER A 166 -8.35 6.72 -1.21
CA SER A 166 -7.26 7.02 -2.16
C SER A 166 -7.45 6.30 -3.50
N TYR A 167 -7.86 5.02 -3.47
CA TYR A 167 -8.18 4.25 -4.67
C TYR A 167 -9.35 4.87 -5.46
N LEU A 168 -10.45 5.22 -4.78
CA LEU A 168 -11.61 5.85 -5.43
C LEU A 168 -11.24 7.19 -6.06
N TYR A 169 -10.46 8.02 -5.36
CA TYR A 169 -10.02 9.33 -5.86
C TYR A 169 -9.21 9.18 -7.15
N ASN A 170 -8.25 8.26 -7.15
CA ASN A 170 -7.44 7.96 -8.34
C ASN A 170 -8.31 7.42 -9.48
N THR A 171 -9.30 6.58 -9.18
CA THR A 171 -10.24 6.05 -10.18
C THR A 171 -11.08 7.17 -10.80
N ILE A 172 -11.59 8.10 -9.99
CA ILE A 172 -12.34 9.29 -10.45
C ILE A 172 -11.46 10.16 -11.34
N LYS A 173 -10.27 10.53 -10.86
CA LYS A 173 -9.34 11.38 -11.62
C LYS A 173 -8.95 10.77 -12.95
N MET A 174 -8.77 9.46 -12.99
CA MET A 174 -8.46 8.82 -14.25
C MET A 174 -9.67 8.78 -15.20
N LYS A 175 -10.89 8.54 -14.70
CA LYS A 175 -12.07 8.58 -15.56
C LYS A 175 -12.30 10.00 -16.12
N GLU A 176 -12.14 11.03 -15.30
CA GLU A 176 -12.18 12.43 -15.75
C GLU A 176 -11.15 12.69 -16.86
N ALA A 177 -9.93 12.17 -16.72
CA ALA A 177 -8.88 12.27 -17.75
C ALA A 177 -9.25 11.51 -19.04
N VAL A 178 -9.80 10.30 -18.93
CA VAL A 178 -10.31 9.52 -20.07
C VAL A 178 -11.35 10.30 -20.85
N ASP A 179 -12.36 10.83 -20.16
CA ASP A 179 -13.48 11.53 -20.79
C ASP A 179 -13.01 12.80 -21.50
N SER A 180 -12.05 13.52 -20.88
CA SER A 180 -11.46 14.72 -21.47
C SER A 180 -10.57 14.43 -22.68
N LEU A 181 -9.91 13.28 -22.73
CA LEU A 181 -8.90 12.98 -23.75
C LEU A 181 -9.41 12.12 -24.90
N ARG A 182 -10.51 11.37 -24.72
CA ARG A 182 -10.95 10.37 -25.70
C ARG A 182 -11.23 10.97 -27.07
N LEU A 183 -12.14 11.95 -27.18
CA LEU A 183 -12.48 12.55 -28.47
C LEU A 183 -11.28 13.25 -29.13
N PRO A 184 -10.51 14.13 -28.43
CA PRO A 184 -9.31 14.73 -29.00
C PRO A 184 -8.30 13.70 -29.51
N THR A 185 -8.13 12.58 -28.79
CA THR A 185 -7.22 11.50 -29.19
C THR A 185 -7.71 10.78 -30.44
N LEU A 186 -9.02 10.47 -30.51
CA LEU A 186 -9.62 9.84 -31.70
C LEU A 186 -9.50 10.74 -32.94
N GLU A 187 -9.74 12.04 -32.80
CA GLU A 187 -9.57 13.03 -33.89
C GLU A 187 -8.12 13.10 -34.38
N LYS A 188 -7.16 13.10 -33.44
CA LYS A 188 -5.72 13.10 -33.74
C LYS A 188 -5.32 11.85 -34.52
N ILE A 189 -5.75 10.66 -34.08
CA ILE A 189 -5.46 9.39 -34.75
C ILE A 189 -6.11 9.35 -36.14
N SER A 190 -7.39 9.71 -36.23
CA SER A 190 -8.15 9.75 -37.49
C SER A 190 -7.45 10.63 -38.53
N LYS A 191 -6.98 11.81 -38.12
CA LYS A 191 -6.25 12.74 -38.99
C LYS A 191 -4.89 12.21 -39.42
N GLU A 192 -4.10 11.64 -38.52
CA GLU A 192 -2.74 11.19 -38.83
C GLU A 192 -2.73 9.91 -39.68
N LEU A 193 -3.59 8.95 -39.36
CA LEU A 193 -3.70 7.67 -40.08
C LEU A 193 -4.67 7.71 -41.27
N GLU A 194 -5.39 8.82 -41.48
CA GLU A 194 -6.36 9.00 -42.57
C GLU A 194 -7.49 7.96 -42.55
N ILE A 195 -7.89 7.51 -41.35
CA ILE A 195 -9.00 6.58 -41.13
C ILE A 195 -10.22 7.30 -40.55
N PRO A 196 -11.46 6.91 -40.90
CA PRO A 196 -12.66 7.48 -40.29
C PRO A 196 -12.66 7.32 -38.77
N ILE A 197 -13.08 8.37 -38.04
CA ILE A 197 -13.04 8.40 -36.57
C ILE A 197 -13.82 7.24 -35.91
N ASN A 198 -14.90 6.79 -36.56
CA ASN A 198 -15.75 5.67 -36.13
C ASN A 198 -15.11 4.29 -36.37
N GLU A 199 -14.03 4.21 -37.14
CA GLU A 199 -13.25 2.98 -37.37
C GLU A 199 -12.01 2.90 -36.47
N VAL A 200 -11.70 3.98 -35.73
CA VAL A 200 -10.60 4.01 -34.76
C VAL A 200 -10.97 3.17 -33.53
N SER A 201 -10.26 2.07 -33.33
CA SER A 201 -10.25 1.31 -32.08
C SER A 201 -8.82 1.04 -31.63
N TYR A 202 -8.59 0.91 -30.32
CA TYR A 202 -7.25 0.62 -29.79
C TYR A 202 -6.62 -0.61 -30.49
N GLU A 203 -7.37 -1.69 -30.64
CA GLU A 203 -6.90 -2.91 -31.30
C GLU A 203 -6.50 -2.68 -32.76
N ALA A 204 -7.25 -1.86 -33.49
CA ALA A 204 -6.92 -1.52 -34.88
C ALA A 204 -5.67 -0.65 -35.00
N VAL A 205 -5.42 0.23 -34.02
CA VAL A 205 -4.36 1.26 -34.14
C VAL A 205 -3.11 1.01 -33.31
N LYS A 206 -3.11 0.04 -32.37
CA LYS A 206 -2.00 -0.18 -31.41
C LYS A 206 -0.62 -0.31 -32.05
N ASN A 207 -0.52 -0.96 -33.21
CA ASN A 207 0.75 -1.15 -33.93
C ASN A 207 1.29 0.14 -34.57
N TYR A 208 0.47 1.17 -34.68
CA TYR A 208 0.81 2.48 -35.26
C TYR A 208 1.08 3.54 -34.19
N ILE A 209 1.02 3.20 -32.89
CA ILE A 209 1.23 4.17 -31.82
C ILE A 209 2.70 4.18 -31.38
N THR A 210 3.22 5.37 -31.08
CA THR A 210 4.48 5.57 -30.35
C THR A 210 4.23 6.41 -29.11
N ILE A 211 4.61 5.88 -27.95
CA ILE A 211 4.45 6.57 -26.66
C ILE A 211 5.56 7.61 -26.50
N THR A 212 5.17 8.83 -26.14
CA THR A 212 6.07 10.00 -26.03
C THR A 212 6.63 10.22 -24.64
N ASP A 213 5.96 9.66 -23.63
CA ASP A 213 6.21 9.78 -22.19
C ASP A 213 6.53 8.42 -21.55
N ALA A 214 7.00 7.45 -22.35
CA ALA A 214 7.43 6.16 -21.82
C ALA A 214 8.72 6.31 -21.01
N GLU A 215 8.69 5.90 -19.75
CA GLU A 215 9.94 5.71 -18.99
C GLU A 215 10.72 4.49 -19.54
N PRO A 216 12.07 4.50 -19.47
CA PRO A 216 12.88 3.37 -19.89
C PRO A 216 12.49 2.08 -19.15
N THR A 217 12.42 0.96 -19.85
CA THR A 217 12.20 -0.36 -19.23
C THR A 217 13.34 -0.68 -18.27
N THR A 218 13.01 -0.77 -16.98
CA THR A 218 13.95 -1.25 -15.97
C THR A 218 14.03 -2.76 -15.97
N ARG A 219 15.22 -3.30 -15.67
CA ARG A 219 15.45 -4.74 -15.54
C ARG A 219 14.86 -5.24 -14.22
N SER A 220 13.56 -5.47 -14.19
CA SER A 220 12.84 -6.10 -13.07
C SER A 220 12.14 -7.37 -13.55
N THR A 221 11.99 -8.34 -12.66
CA THR A 221 11.25 -9.56 -12.96
C THR A 221 9.77 -9.28 -12.80
N ALA A 222 9.04 -9.28 -13.91
CA ALA A 222 7.60 -9.15 -13.91
C ALA A 222 6.90 -10.49 -13.69
N VAL A 223 5.70 -10.44 -13.12
CA VAL A 223 4.82 -11.59 -12.91
C VAL A 223 3.57 -11.40 -13.77
N GLN A 224 3.28 -12.39 -14.62
CA GLN A 224 2.07 -12.43 -15.44
C GLN A 224 0.89 -13.00 -14.64
N ILE A 225 -0.24 -12.29 -14.67
CA ILE A 225 -1.48 -12.55 -13.92
C ILE A 225 -2.66 -12.43 -14.90
N GLY A 226 -2.89 -13.48 -15.68
CA GLY A 226 -3.83 -13.38 -16.81
C GLY A 226 -3.34 -12.31 -17.78
N ASP A 227 -4.15 -11.27 -17.97
CA ASP A 227 -3.83 -10.11 -18.80
C ASP A 227 -3.05 -9.02 -18.07
N ILE A 228 -2.74 -9.16 -16.77
CA ILE A 228 -2.01 -8.15 -16.02
C ILE A 228 -0.55 -8.58 -15.86
N GLU A 229 0.38 -7.73 -16.21
CA GLU A 229 1.79 -7.86 -15.87
C GLU A 229 2.09 -6.93 -14.68
N MET A 230 2.67 -7.46 -13.60
CA MET A 230 3.00 -6.69 -12.41
C MET A 230 4.47 -6.85 -12.04
N GLN A 231 5.15 -5.75 -11.71
CA GLN A 231 6.53 -5.76 -11.24
C GLN A 231 6.79 -4.74 -10.13
N ILE A 232 7.79 -4.99 -9.29
CA ILE A 232 8.28 -4.00 -8.33
C ILE A 232 9.30 -3.09 -9.02
N TYR A 233 9.08 -1.79 -8.89
CA TYR A 233 10.05 -0.79 -9.30
C TYR A 233 11.09 -0.59 -8.18
N HIS A 234 12.11 -1.45 -8.15
CA HIS A 234 13.08 -1.51 -7.04
C HIS A 234 13.82 -0.19 -6.79
N ASP A 235 14.17 0.56 -7.84
CA ASP A 235 14.89 1.84 -7.71
C ASP A 235 14.02 2.96 -7.12
N LYS A 236 12.69 2.82 -7.18
CA LYS A 236 11.71 3.76 -6.60
C LYS A 236 11.20 3.28 -5.23
N SER A 237 11.29 1.98 -4.97
CA SER A 237 10.85 1.35 -3.74
C SER A 237 11.90 1.50 -2.64
N ILE A 238 11.43 1.66 -1.41
CA ILE A 238 12.23 1.73 -0.20
C ILE A 238 11.70 0.67 0.73
N PHE A 239 12.44 -0.42 0.84
CA PHE A 239 12.05 -1.50 1.73
C PHE A 239 12.04 -1.06 3.21
N PRO A 240 11.26 -1.74 4.08
CA PRO A 240 11.12 -1.38 5.48
C PRO A 240 12.48 -1.14 6.17
N LEU A 241 12.71 0.12 6.58
CA LEU A 241 13.92 0.57 7.26
C LEU A 241 14.00 -0.01 8.68
N VAL A 242 12.85 -0.07 9.36
CA VAL A 242 12.69 -0.72 10.67
C VAL A 242 12.41 -2.21 10.45
N LYS A 243 13.24 -3.07 11.06
CA LYS A 243 13.16 -4.54 10.94
C LYS A 243 12.39 -5.21 12.07
N THR A 244 12.17 -4.49 13.17
CA THR A 244 11.38 -4.97 14.29
C THR A 244 9.89 -4.88 13.97
N ASN A 245 9.11 -5.81 14.48
CA ASN A 245 7.65 -5.80 14.46
C ASN A 245 7.13 -6.02 15.88
N TRP A 246 7.45 -5.09 16.78
CA TRP A 246 7.13 -5.23 18.20
C TRP A 246 5.65 -5.01 18.51
N GLY A 247 5.21 -5.49 19.67
CA GLY A 247 3.84 -5.36 20.18
C GLY A 247 3.79 -4.56 21.48
N GLN A 248 2.59 -4.45 22.06
CA GLN A 248 2.38 -3.68 23.29
C GLN A 248 2.24 -4.55 24.55
N GLU A 249 1.96 -5.83 24.39
CA GLU A 249 1.73 -6.79 25.48
C GLU A 249 2.98 -7.64 25.74
N ASP A 250 2.84 -8.81 26.34
CA ASP A 250 3.97 -9.74 26.53
C ASP A 250 4.57 -10.12 25.16
N PRO A 251 5.90 -10.21 25.01
CA PRO A 251 6.94 -9.97 26.03
C PRO A 251 7.34 -8.50 26.24
N TYR A 252 6.81 -7.56 25.46
CA TYR A 252 7.27 -6.17 25.38
C TYR A 252 7.06 -5.38 26.68
N ASN A 253 5.96 -5.62 27.39
CA ASN A 253 5.69 -5.02 28.70
C ASN A 253 6.16 -5.87 29.89
N GLY A 254 7.01 -6.89 29.67
CA GLY A 254 7.40 -7.84 30.73
C GLY A 254 8.02 -7.18 31.97
N TRP A 255 8.88 -6.15 31.78
CA TRP A 255 9.53 -5.45 32.89
C TRP A 255 8.57 -4.63 33.77
N PHE A 256 7.32 -4.40 33.33
CA PHE A 256 6.30 -3.70 34.12
C PHE A 256 5.94 -4.52 35.36
N SER A 257 6.06 -5.85 35.27
CA SER A 257 5.83 -6.77 36.39
C SER A 257 7.00 -6.84 37.38
N ASN A 258 8.19 -6.39 36.98
CA ASN A 258 9.41 -6.47 37.78
C ASN A 258 9.61 -5.24 38.66
N ILE A 259 8.79 -4.20 38.51
CA ILE A 259 8.91 -2.95 39.24
C ILE A 259 7.63 -2.66 40.00
N ASP A 260 7.76 -2.45 41.31
CA ASP A 260 6.66 -1.98 42.15
C ASP A 260 6.42 -0.49 41.92
N ARG A 261 5.58 -0.16 40.92
CA ARG A 261 5.18 1.21 40.60
C ARG A 261 3.72 1.26 40.19
N ASP A 262 3.01 2.26 40.72
CA ASP A 262 1.60 2.48 40.44
C ASP A 262 1.36 2.64 38.93
N GLY A 263 0.28 2.01 38.42
CA GLY A 263 -0.15 2.16 37.03
C GLY A 263 0.62 1.30 36.01
N LEU A 264 1.51 0.39 36.44
CA LEU A 264 2.18 -0.58 35.56
C LEU A 264 1.43 -1.92 35.46
N ARG A 265 0.57 -2.23 36.43
CA ARG A 265 -0.28 -3.43 36.44
C ARG A 265 -1.70 -3.05 36.85
N ASP A 266 -2.67 -3.67 36.20
CA ASP A 266 -4.10 -3.46 36.49
C ASP A 266 -4.93 -4.64 35.95
N TRP A 267 -6.24 -4.59 36.12
CA TRP A 267 -7.18 -5.47 35.42
C TRP A 267 -7.26 -5.08 33.94
N VAL A 268 -6.64 -5.86 33.06
CA VAL A 268 -6.60 -5.64 31.61
C VAL A 268 -7.64 -6.51 30.92
N ARG A 269 -8.39 -5.93 29.98
CA ARG A 269 -9.42 -6.61 29.17
C ARG A 269 -8.78 -7.66 28.26
N THR A 270 -9.31 -8.89 28.24
CA THR A 270 -8.86 -9.95 27.32
C THR A 270 -9.57 -9.87 25.97
N GLN A 271 -9.02 -10.54 24.95
CA GLN A 271 -9.59 -10.55 23.60
C GLN A 271 -11.04 -11.08 23.58
N ASP A 272 -11.33 -12.06 24.42
CA ASP A 272 -12.61 -12.74 24.63
C ASP A 272 -13.57 -11.98 25.57
N GLY A 273 -13.17 -10.79 26.04
CA GLY A 273 -14.03 -9.87 26.80
C GLY A 273 -13.94 -10.03 28.32
N GLY A 274 -13.17 -10.99 28.83
CA GLY A 274 -12.84 -11.14 30.25
C GLY A 274 -11.83 -10.09 30.73
N LYS A 275 -11.31 -10.22 31.97
CA LYS A 275 -10.22 -9.36 32.46
C LYS A 275 -9.26 -10.11 33.36
N ASN A 276 -7.97 -9.82 33.24
CA ASN A 276 -6.88 -10.43 34.01
C ASN A 276 -6.03 -9.36 34.69
N PHE A 277 -5.61 -9.60 35.94
CA PHE A 277 -4.69 -8.69 36.63
C PHE A 277 -3.25 -8.91 36.15
N THR A 278 -2.77 -8.04 35.26
CA THR A 278 -1.49 -8.20 34.55
C THR A 278 -0.84 -6.86 34.23
N SER A 279 0.34 -6.87 33.61
CA SER A 279 0.99 -5.67 33.09
C SER A 279 0.09 -4.95 32.09
N VAL A 280 -0.05 -3.64 32.24
CA VAL A 280 -0.82 -2.83 31.28
C VAL A 280 -0.11 -2.78 29.93
N PRO A 281 -0.83 -2.59 28.81
CA PRO A 281 -0.20 -2.44 27.50
C PRO A 281 0.81 -1.29 27.48
N ALA A 282 1.92 -1.46 26.76
CA ALA A 282 2.97 -0.45 26.69
C ALA A 282 2.54 0.86 26.00
N GLY A 283 1.52 0.83 25.15
CA GLY A 283 1.05 2.01 24.39
C GLY A 283 1.78 2.19 23.06
N CYS A 284 1.01 2.50 22.02
CA CYS A 284 1.50 2.58 20.63
C CYS A 284 2.62 3.61 20.44
N VAL A 285 2.54 4.77 21.10
CA VAL A 285 3.58 5.81 21.06
C VAL A 285 4.93 5.27 21.57
N ASN A 286 4.93 4.55 22.69
CA ASN A 286 6.14 4.02 23.29
C ASN A 286 6.77 2.93 22.41
N ILE A 287 5.94 2.04 21.86
CA ILE A 287 6.40 1.00 20.94
C ILE A 287 6.92 1.60 19.64
N ALA A 288 6.23 2.58 19.05
CA ALA A 288 6.71 3.26 17.85
C ALA A 288 8.05 3.96 18.10
N MET A 289 8.19 4.71 19.20
CA MET A 289 9.47 5.33 19.58
C MET A 289 10.58 4.29 19.76
N ALA A 290 10.33 3.21 20.50
CA ALA A 290 11.33 2.18 20.77
C ALA A 290 11.80 1.49 19.47
N GLN A 291 10.85 1.14 18.58
CA GLN A 291 11.16 0.57 17.27
C GLN A 291 11.94 1.56 16.39
N MET A 292 11.57 2.85 16.35
CA MET A 292 12.34 3.88 15.63
C MET A 292 13.77 4.00 16.17
N MET A 293 13.98 3.86 17.49
CA MET A 293 15.31 3.92 18.10
C MET A 293 16.21 2.77 17.62
N THR A 294 15.65 1.58 17.40
CA THR A 294 16.44 0.44 16.89
C THR A 294 17.12 0.71 15.56
N TYR A 295 16.52 1.54 14.71
CA TYR A 295 17.07 1.95 13.43
C TYR A 295 17.90 3.23 13.52
N THR A 296 17.42 4.24 14.23
CA THR A 296 18.04 5.57 14.26
C THR A 296 19.24 5.65 15.21
N HIS A 297 19.23 4.90 16.32
CA HIS A 297 20.21 5.02 17.39
C HIS A 297 21.29 3.93 17.36
N CYS A 298 21.14 2.86 16.56
CA CYS A 298 22.10 1.76 16.48
C CYS A 298 23.51 2.21 16.11
N ASN A 299 23.62 3.20 15.24
CA ASN A 299 24.90 3.71 14.74
C ASN A 299 25.32 5.06 15.38
N LYS A 300 24.58 5.55 16.37
CA LYS A 300 24.83 6.86 16.97
C LYS A 300 26.11 6.84 17.84
N ARG A 301 26.95 7.87 17.68
CA ARG A 301 28.19 8.07 18.44
C ARG A 301 28.22 9.50 19.03
N PRO A 302 28.38 9.68 20.36
CA PRO A 302 28.43 8.64 21.39
C PRO A 302 27.07 7.91 21.53
N PRO A 303 27.05 6.66 22.01
CA PRO A 303 25.81 5.91 22.21
C PRO A 303 24.92 6.61 23.25
N VAL A 304 23.60 6.48 23.07
CA VAL A 304 22.62 7.01 24.04
C VAL A 304 22.44 6.03 25.19
N ALA A 305 22.56 6.54 26.40
CA ALA A 305 22.29 5.79 27.63
C ALA A 305 20.90 6.16 28.16
N PHE A 306 20.19 5.17 28.68
CA PHE A 306 18.83 5.29 29.22
C PHE A 306 18.87 4.99 30.71
N LEU A 307 17.97 5.61 31.48
CA LEU A 307 17.86 5.31 32.90
C LEU A 307 17.34 3.89 33.07
N ILE A 308 17.87 3.17 34.06
CA ILE A 308 17.25 1.93 34.52
C ILE A 308 16.09 2.33 35.42
N PRO A 309 14.83 2.04 35.06
CA PRO A 309 13.70 2.38 35.90
C PRO A 309 13.78 1.64 37.25
N THR A 310 13.39 2.31 38.34
CA THR A 310 13.36 1.75 39.70
C THR A 310 11.94 1.80 40.29
N GLY A 311 11.71 0.96 41.31
CA GLY A 311 10.45 0.90 42.05
C GLY A 311 10.11 2.18 42.82
N LYS A 312 8.84 2.34 43.20
CA LYS A 312 8.29 3.46 43.97
C LYS A 312 9.00 3.68 45.30
N TYR A 313 9.41 2.59 45.95
CA TYR A 313 10.11 2.60 47.24
C TYR A 313 11.63 2.42 47.10
N GLU A 314 12.13 2.33 45.87
CA GLU A 314 13.57 2.20 45.61
C GLU A 314 14.19 3.58 45.40
N VAL A 315 15.38 3.77 45.98
CA VAL A 315 16.16 4.99 45.72
C VAL A 315 16.62 4.98 44.28
N GLN A 316 16.25 6.01 43.50
CA GLN A 316 16.71 6.14 42.12
C GLN A 316 18.24 6.32 42.12
N THR A 317 18.95 5.28 41.70
CA THR A 317 20.42 5.22 41.76
C THR A 317 21.10 6.04 40.67
N GLY A 318 20.36 6.55 39.70
CA GLY A 318 20.90 7.22 38.50
C GLY A 318 21.62 6.25 37.55
N MET A 319 21.53 4.94 37.78
CA MET A 319 22.15 3.95 36.91
C MET A 319 21.53 4.00 35.51
N THR A 320 22.39 3.90 34.51
CA THR A 320 21.98 3.88 33.11
C THR A 320 22.40 2.58 32.43
N PHE A 321 21.71 2.21 31.36
CA PHE A 321 22.11 1.16 30.45
C PHE A 321 22.22 1.69 29.02
N ILE A 322 23.05 1.04 28.21
CA ILE A 322 23.15 1.29 26.77
C ILE A 322 22.53 0.07 26.08
N PRO A 323 21.42 0.24 25.33
CA PRO A 323 20.76 -0.88 24.67
C PRO A 323 21.68 -1.58 23.68
N ASN A 324 21.67 -2.90 23.69
CA ASN A 324 22.31 -3.70 22.65
C ASN A 324 21.40 -3.80 21.42
N TRP A 325 21.48 -2.78 20.57
CA TRP A 325 20.64 -2.65 19.36
C TRP A 325 20.74 -3.85 18.42
N ASP A 326 21.92 -4.45 18.27
CA ASP A 326 22.13 -5.62 17.39
C ASP A 326 21.38 -6.85 17.91
N GLN A 327 21.34 -7.06 19.22
CA GLN A 327 20.58 -8.17 19.81
C GLN A 327 19.07 -7.91 19.73
N MET A 328 18.63 -6.67 19.98
CA MET A 328 17.22 -6.28 19.94
C MET A 328 16.60 -6.36 18.54
N THR A 329 17.42 -6.27 17.48
CA THR A 329 16.98 -6.30 16.07
C THR A 329 17.30 -7.61 15.36
N LYS A 330 17.83 -8.60 16.08
CA LYS A 330 18.25 -9.89 15.52
C LYS A 330 17.09 -10.66 14.88
N THR A 331 15.90 -10.50 15.44
CA THR A 331 14.63 -11.05 14.94
C THR A 331 13.57 -9.93 14.92
N PRO A 332 12.54 -10.04 14.07
CA PRO A 332 11.45 -9.06 14.06
C PRO A 332 10.76 -8.91 15.42
N LYS A 333 10.50 -10.02 16.12
CA LYS A 333 9.88 -10.03 17.45
C LYS A 333 10.82 -10.58 18.52
N LEU A 334 10.54 -10.22 19.77
CA LEU A 334 11.36 -10.62 20.93
C LEU A 334 11.10 -12.06 21.41
N ASP A 335 9.99 -12.67 20.97
CA ASP A 335 9.61 -14.05 21.23
C ASP A 335 9.91 -15.00 20.05
N ASP A 336 10.48 -14.48 18.96
CA ASP A 336 10.92 -15.31 17.83
C ASP A 336 12.07 -16.24 18.24
N PRO A 337 12.15 -17.46 17.68
CA PRO A 337 13.28 -18.35 17.90
C PRO A 337 14.62 -17.67 17.56
N GLY A 338 15.50 -17.57 18.56
CA GLY A 338 16.83 -16.96 18.41
C GLY A 338 16.88 -15.46 18.68
N ALA A 339 15.77 -14.84 19.11
CA ALA A 339 15.71 -13.46 19.58
C ALA A 339 16.72 -13.17 20.70
N GLY A 340 17.15 -11.91 20.80
CA GLY A 340 18.06 -11.41 21.83
C GLY A 340 17.64 -10.04 22.34
N GLY A 341 18.31 -9.54 23.39
CA GLY A 341 18.10 -8.16 23.85
C GLY A 341 16.74 -7.89 24.52
N ILE A 342 15.99 -8.92 24.92
CA ILE A 342 14.66 -8.79 25.53
C ILE A 342 14.65 -7.86 26.75
N ILE A 343 15.64 -7.97 27.64
CA ILE A 343 15.76 -7.12 28.84
C ILE A 343 15.99 -5.66 28.45
N ASP A 344 16.87 -5.39 27.48
CA ASP A 344 17.16 -4.03 27.03
C ASP A 344 15.92 -3.40 26.37
N ALA A 345 15.20 -4.17 25.55
CA ALA A 345 13.96 -3.74 24.92
C ALA A 345 12.87 -3.43 25.96
N GLN A 346 12.62 -4.33 26.91
CA GLN A 346 11.60 -4.10 27.94
C GLN A 346 11.96 -2.92 28.85
N ARG A 347 13.24 -2.73 29.20
CA ARG A 347 13.71 -1.57 29.97
C ARG A 347 13.56 -0.27 29.19
N LEU A 348 13.88 -0.27 27.90
CA LEU A 348 13.70 0.89 27.02
C LEU A 348 12.22 1.27 26.94
N ILE A 349 11.34 0.29 26.72
CA ILE A 349 9.89 0.51 26.63
C ILE A 349 9.35 1.07 27.93
N LEU A 350 9.80 0.55 29.09
CA LEU A 350 9.39 1.08 30.38
C LEU A 350 9.93 2.49 30.66
N ASP A 351 11.19 2.79 30.30
CA ASP A 351 11.74 4.15 30.40
C ASP A 351 10.92 5.14 29.58
N LEU A 352 10.58 4.78 28.33
CA LEU A 352 9.71 5.58 27.46
C LEU A 352 8.31 5.75 28.04
N TYR A 353 7.71 4.69 28.60
CA TYR A 353 6.40 4.75 29.27
C TYR A 353 6.40 5.76 30.42
N ILE A 354 7.45 5.76 31.23
CA ILE A 354 7.62 6.68 32.36
C ILE A 354 7.88 8.11 31.87
N GLU A 355 8.79 8.29 30.91
CA GLU A 355 9.16 9.61 30.36
C GLU A 355 7.96 10.29 29.69
N ASN A 356 7.16 9.51 28.93
CA ASN A 356 5.93 9.98 28.30
C ASN A 356 4.76 10.18 29.29
N LYS A 357 4.93 9.79 30.55
CA LYS A 357 3.87 9.80 31.56
C LYS A 357 2.61 9.08 31.05
N THR A 358 2.81 7.91 30.47
CA THR A 358 1.72 7.12 29.89
C THR A 358 0.71 6.73 30.97
N THR A 359 -0.58 6.79 30.61
CA THR A 359 -1.69 6.45 31.50
C THR A 359 -2.60 5.41 30.86
N SER A 360 -3.23 4.56 31.67
CA SER A 360 -4.17 3.57 31.16
C SER A 360 -5.54 4.16 30.84
N LYS A 361 -6.09 3.81 29.67
CA LYS A 361 -7.49 4.03 29.32
C LYS A 361 -8.32 2.85 29.80
N LYS A 362 -9.44 3.12 30.48
CA LYS A 362 -10.32 2.11 31.02
C LYS A 362 -11.70 2.14 30.38
N ASP A 363 -12.34 0.98 30.30
CA ASP A 363 -13.73 0.84 29.90
C ASP A 363 -14.71 1.04 31.07
N TRP A 364 -16.00 0.81 30.80
CA TRP A 364 -17.09 0.96 31.75
C TRP A 364 -17.04 0.00 32.96
N ASP A 365 -16.32 -1.12 32.85
CA ASP A 365 -16.09 -2.11 33.92
C ASP A 365 -14.70 -1.92 34.56
N ASN A 366 -14.13 -0.72 34.39
CA ASN A 366 -12.85 -0.31 34.96
C ASN A 366 -11.68 -1.20 34.55
N ALA A 367 -11.81 -1.94 33.44
CA ALA A 367 -10.72 -2.73 32.88
C ALA A 367 -9.92 -1.86 31.90
N VAL A 368 -8.60 -1.99 31.95
CA VAL A 368 -7.68 -1.34 31.02
C VAL A 368 -7.84 -1.94 29.64
N ILE A 369 -8.07 -1.08 28.64
CA ILE A 369 -8.24 -1.46 27.23
C ILE A 369 -7.11 -0.94 26.34
N SER A 370 -6.39 0.11 26.78
CA SER A 370 -5.23 0.65 26.08
C SER A 370 -4.41 1.56 27.00
N SER A 371 -3.29 2.06 26.48
CA SER A 371 -2.45 3.05 27.15
C SER A 371 -2.31 4.29 26.27
N GLU A 372 -2.47 5.47 26.87
CA GLU A 372 -2.56 6.76 26.20
C GLU A 372 -1.42 7.69 26.62
N VAL A 373 -0.98 8.52 25.68
CA VAL A 373 0.04 9.54 25.88
C VAL A 373 -0.50 10.86 25.35
N SER A 374 -0.42 11.93 26.15
CA SER A 374 -0.77 13.26 25.66
C SER A 374 0.20 13.72 24.57
N GLU A 375 -0.29 14.45 23.57
CA GLU A 375 0.56 14.98 22.50
C GLU A 375 1.73 15.79 23.05
N GLN A 376 1.51 16.61 24.08
CA GLN A 376 2.55 17.39 24.73
C GLN A 376 3.69 16.51 25.29
N ASN A 377 3.35 15.42 25.98
CA ASN A 377 4.38 14.52 26.53
C ASN A 377 5.09 13.75 25.42
N MET A 378 4.36 13.25 24.42
CA MET A 378 4.94 12.59 23.25
C MET A 378 5.96 13.52 22.57
N LEU A 379 5.58 14.76 22.27
CA LEU A 379 6.46 15.72 21.60
C LEU A 379 7.66 16.09 22.49
N LYS A 380 7.50 16.16 23.81
CA LYS A 380 8.61 16.38 24.73
C LYS A 380 9.65 15.26 24.63
N THR A 381 9.20 14.01 24.64
CA THR A 381 10.07 12.83 24.52
C THR A 381 10.68 12.72 23.12
N MET A 382 9.90 12.99 22.06
CA MET A 382 10.43 13.07 20.69
C MET A 382 11.58 14.08 20.60
N ASN A 383 11.42 15.29 21.13
CA ASN A 383 12.45 16.34 21.13
C ASN A 383 13.71 16.00 21.93
N LYS A 384 13.58 15.11 22.92
CA LYS A 384 14.70 14.63 23.73
C LYS A 384 15.63 13.74 22.89
N TYR A 385 15.07 12.81 22.10
CA TYR A 385 15.84 11.76 21.45
C TYR A 385 16.04 11.95 19.93
N PHE A 386 15.14 12.68 19.27
CA PHE A 386 15.09 12.79 17.82
C PHE A 386 15.19 14.23 17.33
N LYS A 387 15.66 14.38 16.09
CA LYS A 387 15.42 15.54 15.23
C LYS A 387 14.32 15.16 14.24
N TYR A 388 13.38 16.06 14.02
CA TYR A 388 12.22 15.84 13.16
C TYR A 388 11.60 17.19 12.75
N GLN A 389 10.75 17.17 11.72
CA GLN A 389 9.96 18.33 11.32
C GLN A 389 8.72 18.49 12.20
N ALA A 390 8.26 19.73 12.40
CA ALA A 390 7.06 20.00 13.19
C ALA A 390 5.86 19.21 12.67
N LYS A 391 4.95 18.84 13.59
CA LYS A 391 3.73 18.10 13.26
C LYS A 391 2.95 18.83 12.17
N ALA A 392 2.56 18.09 11.14
CA ALA A 392 1.75 18.60 10.05
C ALA A 392 0.76 17.53 9.58
N ALA A 393 -0.17 17.91 8.71
CA ALA A 393 -0.99 16.93 7.99
C ALA A 393 -0.08 16.08 7.10
N PHE A 394 -0.46 14.81 6.89
CA PHE A 394 0.32 13.91 6.06
C PHE A 394 0.54 14.47 4.65
N ASN A 395 1.79 14.41 4.20
CA ASN A 395 2.19 14.74 2.84
C ASN A 395 3.14 13.64 2.36
N GLY A 396 2.66 12.86 1.39
CA GLY A 396 3.33 11.71 0.79
C GLY A 396 4.62 12.09 0.09
N ASP A 397 4.69 13.23 -0.62
CA ASP A 397 5.93 13.64 -1.28
C ASP A 397 7.04 13.90 -0.27
N MET A 398 6.71 14.59 0.83
CA MET A 398 7.63 14.86 1.93
C MET A 398 7.99 13.60 2.72
N ALA A 399 7.04 12.68 2.93
CA ALA A 399 7.29 11.39 3.58
C ALA A 399 8.20 10.52 2.73
N TRP A 400 7.98 10.48 1.41
CA TRP A 400 8.82 9.75 0.47
C TRP A 400 10.23 10.34 0.41
N ALA A 401 10.36 11.66 0.37
CA ALA A 401 11.66 12.33 0.44
C ALA A 401 12.42 11.95 1.72
N ALA A 402 11.75 11.96 2.88
CA ALA A 402 12.37 11.54 4.14
C ALA A 402 12.86 10.09 4.09
N LEU A 403 12.03 9.16 3.60
CA LEU A 403 12.41 7.74 3.49
C LEU A 403 13.58 7.54 2.51
N ARG A 404 13.64 8.30 1.41
CA ARG A 404 14.77 8.27 0.46
C ARG A 404 16.08 8.69 1.12
N ASP A 405 15.99 9.67 2.01
CA ASP A 405 17.10 10.14 2.84
C ASP A 405 17.35 9.22 4.05
N LYS A 406 16.73 8.03 4.08
CA LYS A 406 16.87 7.03 5.14
C LYS A 406 16.38 7.52 6.51
N HIS A 407 15.46 8.48 6.53
CA HIS A 407 14.81 8.98 7.73
C HIS A 407 13.41 8.41 7.89
N LEU A 408 12.96 8.25 9.13
CA LEU A 408 11.68 7.61 9.44
C LEU A 408 10.52 8.61 9.47
N VAL A 409 9.30 8.08 9.40
CA VAL A 409 8.05 8.83 9.47
C VAL A 409 7.16 8.19 10.55
N LEU A 410 6.67 9.01 11.47
CA LEU A 410 5.70 8.60 12.49
C LEU A 410 4.32 9.16 12.12
N MET A 411 3.36 8.29 11.85
CA MET A 411 1.98 8.65 11.59
C MET A 411 1.20 8.74 12.89
N LEU A 412 0.30 9.72 12.95
CA LEU A 412 -0.53 10.04 14.09
C LEU A 412 -1.99 10.13 13.64
N THR A 413 -2.84 9.32 14.27
CA THR A 413 -4.30 9.40 14.15
C THR A 413 -4.91 9.85 15.47
N SER A 414 -6.23 9.94 15.55
CA SER A 414 -6.91 10.38 16.78
C SER A 414 -6.67 9.48 18.00
N ASP A 415 -6.31 8.21 17.81
CA ASP A 415 -6.13 7.23 18.89
C ASP A 415 -4.93 6.28 18.71
N HIS A 416 -4.18 6.39 17.61
CA HIS A 416 -3.06 5.48 17.32
C HIS A 416 -1.87 6.17 16.69
N ALA A 417 -0.67 5.69 17.01
CA ALA A 417 0.60 6.12 16.46
C ALA A 417 1.37 4.92 15.89
N PHE A 418 1.90 5.05 14.67
CA PHE A 418 2.57 3.95 13.98
C PHE A 418 3.65 4.44 13.02
N ILE A 419 4.56 3.55 12.62
CA ILE A 419 5.70 3.91 11.78
C ILE A 419 5.37 3.60 10.32
N ILE A 420 5.61 4.56 9.43
CA ILE A 420 5.82 4.25 8.02
C ILE A 420 7.32 3.99 7.85
N SER A 421 7.65 2.74 7.57
CA SER A 421 9.04 2.30 7.48
C SER A 421 9.52 2.06 6.06
N GLY A 422 8.63 2.08 5.06
CA GLY A 422 9.00 1.86 3.67
C GLY A 422 7.90 2.24 2.69
N ILE A 423 8.27 2.24 1.42
CA ILE A 423 7.37 2.44 0.28
C ILE A 423 7.62 1.32 -0.73
N LEU A 424 6.56 0.74 -1.26
CA LEU A 424 6.63 -0.17 -2.39
C LEU A 424 5.96 0.50 -3.59
N VAL A 425 6.67 0.58 -4.70
CA VAL A 425 6.13 1.07 -5.98
C VAL A 425 6.01 -0.12 -6.91
N THR A 426 4.79 -0.43 -7.36
CA THR A 426 4.57 -1.49 -8.35
C THR A 426 4.12 -0.90 -9.67
N GLU A 427 4.78 -1.29 -10.76
CA GLU A 427 4.32 -1.00 -12.10
C GLU A 427 3.38 -2.12 -12.56
N LYS A 428 2.27 -1.74 -13.18
CA LYS A 428 1.31 -2.62 -13.82
C LYS A 428 1.19 -2.26 -15.30
N ALA A 429 1.21 -3.27 -16.15
CA ALA A 429 0.77 -3.19 -17.53
C ALA A 429 -0.39 -4.18 -17.73
N ILE A 430 -1.30 -3.88 -18.66
CA ILE A 430 -2.37 -4.81 -19.03
C ILE A 430 -2.09 -5.23 -20.47
N SER A 431 -2.16 -6.51 -20.82
CA SER A 431 -1.86 -7.07 -22.15
C SER A 431 -2.75 -6.48 -23.25
N THR A 432 -4.00 -6.19 -22.90
CA THR A 432 -4.93 -5.46 -23.79
C THR A 432 -4.56 -3.98 -23.94
N ARG A 433 -3.55 -3.48 -23.22
CA ARG A 433 -3.10 -2.07 -23.14
C ARG A 433 -1.60 -1.97 -22.81
N GLU A 434 -0.74 -2.77 -23.44
CA GLU A 434 0.69 -2.87 -23.08
C GLU A 434 1.44 -1.53 -23.09
N LEU A 435 0.93 -0.57 -23.86
CA LEU A 435 1.45 0.78 -23.98
C LEU A 435 1.11 1.69 -22.78
N VAL A 436 0.17 1.28 -21.92
CA VAL A 436 -0.26 2.04 -20.73
C VAL A 436 0.34 1.36 -19.50
N LYS A 437 1.34 2.00 -18.90
CA LYS A 437 1.99 1.54 -17.68
C LYS A 437 1.53 2.40 -16.51
N ARG A 438 1.31 1.78 -15.35
CA ARG A 438 0.85 2.52 -14.17
C ARG A 438 1.54 2.09 -12.91
N ASN A 439 1.82 3.07 -12.07
CA ASN A 439 2.43 2.85 -10.78
C ASN A 439 1.38 2.92 -9.68
N ASP A 440 1.34 1.90 -8.84
CA ASP A 440 0.72 2.00 -7.52
C ASP A 440 1.81 2.26 -6.48
N VAL A 441 1.51 3.11 -5.50
CA VAL A 441 2.38 3.42 -4.38
C VAL A 441 1.75 2.89 -3.09
N TYR A 442 2.51 2.06 -2.38
CA TYR A 442 2.11 1.46 -1.13
C TYR A 442 3.01 1.90 0.00
N TRP A 443 2.41 2.24 1.12
CA TRP A 443 3.10 2.65 2.34
C TRP A 443 3.15 1.46 3.29
N HIS A 444 4.36 1.06 3.69
CA HIS A 444 4.54 -0.01 4.67
C HIS A 444 4.31 0.55 6.08
N ALA A 445 3.20 0.17 6.71
CA ALA A 445 2.80 0.60 8.04
C ALA A 445 3.09 -0.50 9.07
N ASN A 446 3.99 -0.21 10.02
CA ASN A 446 4.21 -1.03 11.20
C ASN A 446 3.40 -0.44 12.36
N LEU A 447 2.34 -1.15 12.74
CA LEU A 447 1.33 -0.69 13.68
C LEU A 447 1.69 -0.93 15.16
N GLY A 448 2.82 -1.57 15.45
CA GLY A 448 3.24 -1.83 16.83
C GLY A 448 2.40 -2.88 17.56
N TRP A 449 1.97 -3.93 16.84
CA TRP A 449 1.13 -5.01 17.36
C TRP A 449 1.63 -6.42 16.98
N ALA A 450 2.94 -6.67 17.05
CA ALA A 450 3.50 -8.02 16.86
C ALA A 450 3.08 -8.68 15.51
N ASP A 451 3.35 -7.96 14.42
CA ASP A 451 2.92 -8.23 13.03
C ASP A 451 1.42 -8.08 12.75
N GLU A 452 0.55 -8.01 13.76
CA GLU A 452 -0.89 -7.88 13.51
C GLU A 452 -1.19 -6.58 12.77
N CYS A 453 -1.85 -6.75 11.63
CA CYS A 453 -2.23 -5.69 10.72
C CYS A 453 -1.06 -4.83 10.18
N THR A 454 0.20 -5.24 10.38
CA THR A 454 1.34 -4.61 9.72
C THR A 454 1.35 -5.02 8.25
N GLY A 455 1.56 -4.08 7.33
CA GLY A 455 1.47 -4.39 5.91
C GLY A 455 1.55 -3.17 5.01
N PHE A 456 1.11 -3.34 3.77
CA PHE A 456 1.18 -2.35 2.72
C PHE A 456 -0.21 -1.77 2.45
N TYR A 457 -0.32 -0.44 2.49
CA TYR A 457 -1.56 0.30 2.32
C TYR A 457 -1.40 1.31 1.17
N GLN A 458 -2.29 1.31 0.20
CA GLN A 458 -2.25 2.25 -0.91
C GLN A 458 -2.79 3.60 -0.43
N LEU A 459 -1.92 4.60 -0.27
CA LEU A 459 -2.32 5.97 0.08
C LEU A 459 -1.83 6.91 -1.01
N ASP A 460 -2.66 7.88 -1.40
CA ASP A 460 -2.20 8.93 -2.29
C ASP A 460 -1.31 9.96 -1.57
N SER A 461 -0.86 11.00 -2.29
CA SER A 461 0.08 12.00 -1.78
C SER A 461 -0.44 12.83 -0.60
N ASN A 462 -1.74 12.83 -0.32
CA ASN A 462 -2.32 13.52 0.83
C ASN A 462 -2.99 12.53 1.80
N ALA A 463 -2.88 11.23 1.54
CA ALA A 463 -3.76 10.21 2.10
C ALA A 463 -5.22 10.67 2.04
N ASN A 464 -5.65 11.18 0.88
CA ASN A 464 -6.94 11.81 0.72
C ASN A 464 -8.01 10.86 1.22
N THR A 465 -8.69 11.33 2.25
CA THR A 465 -9.88 10.74 2.82
C THR A 465 -11.10 11.57 2.41
N TYR A 466 -10.97 12.40 1.38
CA TYR A 466 -11.93 13.45 1.09
C TYR A 466 -12.67 13.25 -0.22
N PHE A 467 -14.00 13.19 -0.13
CA PHE A 467 -14.91 13.46 -1.24
C PHE A 467 -15.95 14.46 -0.77
N GLN A 468 -16.13 15.55 -1.52
CA GLN A 468 -17.24 16.47 -1.31
C GLN A 468 -18.41 15.96 -2.15
N ALA A 469 -19.35 15.26 -1.51
CA ALA A 469 -20.59 14.81 -2.13
C ALA A 469 -21.78 15.45 -1.40
N ASN A 470 -22.73 15.96 -2.18
CA ASN A 470 -23.94 16.70 -1.77
C ASN A 470 -24.55 16.24 -0.43
N ALA A 471 -24.18 16.92 0.66
CA ALA A 471 -24.80 16.86 1.99
C ALA A 471 -24.73 15.52 2.76
N VAL A 472 -23.82 14.58 2.43
CA VAL A 472 -23.62 13.33 3.20
C VAL A 472 -22.19 13.25 3.77
N GLN A 473 -22.13 12.71 4.98
CA GLN A 473 -21.06 12.77 5.98
C GLN A 473 -19.64 12.42 5.50
N GLU A 474 -18.69 13.15 6.08
CA GLU A 474 -17.24 13.11 5.87
C GLU A 474 -16.66 11.68 5.89
N TRP A 475 -16.04 11.27 4.78
CA TRP A 475 -15.10 10.14 4.76
C TRP A 475 -13.71 10.54 5.31
N ALA A 476 -13.60 11.66 6.01
CA ALA A 476 -12.33 12.29 6.36
C ALA A 476 -11.69 11.66 7.61
N HIS A 477 -10.63 10.87 7.40
CA HIS A 477 -9.66 10.57 8.44
C HIS A 477 -8.42 11.42 8.22
N LYS A 478 -8.38 12.57 8.90
CA LYS A 478 -7.17 13.40 8.94
C LYS A 478 -6.09 12.62 9.69
N MET A 479 -5.01 12.30 8.98
CA MET A 479 -3.79 11.75 9.56
C MET A 479 -2.76 12.86 9.62
N ASP A 480 -2.23 13.10 10.83
CA ASP A 480 -1.07 13.94 11.02
C ASP A 480 0.19 13.05 11.00
N TYR A 481 1.36 13.67 10.86
CA TYR A 481 2.62 12.95 10.97
C TYR A 481 3.73 13.81 11.60
N LEU A 482 4.76 13.13 12.10
CA LEU A 482 6.08 13.70 12.32
C LEU A 482 7.00 13.15 11.24
N ASN A 483 7.59 14.04 10.46
CA ASN A 483 8.39 13.69 9.31
C ASN A 483 9.89 13.86 9.56
N ASN A 484 10.71 13.24 8.71
CA ASN A 484 12.16 13.43 8.68
C ASN A 484 12.82 13.10 10.02
N ILE A 485 12.44 11.97 10.62
CA ILE A 485 12.88 11.54 11.95
C ILE A 485 14.24 10.85 11.88
N TYR A 486 15.21 11.37 12.62
CA TYR A 486 16.52 10.77 12.82
C TYR A 486 17.05 11.05 14.23
N ALA A 487 18.07 10.31 14.66
CA ALA A 487 18.62 10.46 16.01
C ALA A 487 19.29 11.83 16.20
N LYS A 488 19.10 12.42 17.38
CA LYS A 488 19.58 13.78 17.68
C LYS A 488 21.10 13.90 17.76
#